data_AF-A0A976CR41-F1
#
_entry.id   AF-A0A976CR41-F1
#
_cell.length_a   1.000
_cell.length_b   1.000
_cell.length_c   1.000
_cell.angle_alpha   90.00
_cell.angle_beta   90.00
_cell.angle_gamma   90.00
#
_symmetry.space_group_name_H-M   'P 1'
#
loop_
_entity.id
_entity.type
_entity.pdbx_description
1 polymer ?
#
loop_
_entity_poly.entity_id
_entity_poly.type
_entity_poly.pdbx_seq_one_letter_code
_entity_poly.pdbx_strand_id
1 'polypeptide(L)'
;MYASEHLGSHLLRMSDQELIRLWVNRKSTPSKHFSWQAANGFRLFVDKPLAEVTLTDVQTFAAAMRVRRVPPRFYKQTLLAVKSLFAFGQQTGILPAVIPLYAWPVRQRSKQSKRLRLKLGWSLCICLCFFLGRITPKLWSQTVSAEISPPPKRLTASAESSPASASEALPKVATDDPPDKGKNNENQEDNIERDRVKAFLDTIATAEGTAGSDGYRTQYTGTKFASFSDHPREMRCGRRYGKKLCSDAAGRYQFLSTTWDRFAKKFSITDFSPQNQDFVAVELIREKDALEDIEAGRLEPAIRKLAYIWPSFRRFGGSVDSSLPKLEAMYEKNLGIYRQGLAVNN
;
A
#
# COMPACT_ATOMS: atom_id res chain seq x y z
N MET A 1 26.02 47.20 -37.46
CA MET A 1 24.73 47.09 -36.74
C MET A 1 24.48 45.61 -36.48
N TYR A 2 24.90 45.10 -35.32
CA TYR A 2 24.54 43.75 -34.88
C TYR A 2 23.21 43.86 -34.13
N ALA A 3 22.14 43.33 -34.72
CA ALA A 3 20.83 43.26 -34.10
C ALA A 3 20.89 42.23 -32.97
N SER A 4 20.74 42.73 -31.75
CA SER A 4 20.58 41.98 -30.52
C SER A 4 19.10 41.66 -30.34
N GLU A 5 18.62 40.52 -30.84
CA GLU A 5 17.27 40.03 -30.53
C GLU A 5 17.26 38.52 -30.32
N HIS A 6 16.47 38.11 -29.31
CA HIS A 6 16.16 36.74 -28.87
C HIS A 6 17.11 36.06 -27.87
N LEU A 7 17.41 36.75 -26.78
CA LEU A 7 17.45 36.11 -25.45
C LEU A 7 16.12 36.35 -24.74
N GLY A 8 15.05 35.81 -25.32
CA GLY A 8 13.72 35.74 -24.70
C GLY A 8 13.72 34.60 -23.67
N SER A 9 13.59 34.98 -22.41
CA SER A 9 13.48 34.13 -21.22
C SER A 9 12.67 32.84 -21.41
N HIS A 10 13.34 31.72 -21.69
CA HIS A 10 12.84 30.38 -21.38
C HIS A 10 13.02 30.09 -19.89
N LEU A 11 12.31 30.85 -19.03
CA LEU A 11 12.03 30.34 -17.69
C LEU A 11 11.00 29.23 -17.88
N LEU A 12 11.44 27.98 -17.76
CA LEU A 12 10.60 26.77 -17.76
C LEU A 12 9.38 27.01 -16.86
N ARG A 13 8.21 27.24 -17.48
CA ARG A 13 6.95 27.39 -16.76
C ARG A 13 6.65 26.04 -16.11
N MET A 14 6.68 26.02 -14.77
CA MET A 14 6.43 24.81 -13.99
C MET A 14 5.13 24.14 -14.40
N SER A 15 5.15 22.82 -14.58
CA SER A 15 3.95 22.07 -14.96
C SER A 15 2.94 22.00 -13.82
N ASP A 16 1.65 21.86 -14.15
CA ASP A 16 0.59 21.68 -13.15
C ASP A 16 0.85 20.46 -12.25
N GLN A 17 1.44 19.40 -12.81
CA GLN A 17 1.75 18.18 -12.08
C GLN A 17 2.85 18.43 -11.04
N GLU A 18 3.87 19.21 -11.37
CA GLU A 18 4.92 19.63 -10.44
C GLU A 18 4.38 20.56 -9.36
N LEU A 19 3.53 21.53 -9.72
CA LEU A 19 2.84 22.39 -8.76
C LEU A 19 2.03 21.56 -7.76
N ILE A 20 1.26 20.58 -8.23
CA ILE A 20 0.49 19.67 -7.38
C ILE A 20 1.42 18.86 -6.47
N ARG A 21 2.52 18.31 -7.01
CA ARG A 21 3.50 17.54 -6.21
C ARG A 21 4.11 18.40 -5.09
N LEU A 22 4.56 19.62 -5.40
CA LEU A 22 5.11 20.55 -4.40
C LEU A 22 4.08 20.88 -3.32
N TRP A 23 2.85 21.17 -3.71
CA TRP A 23 1.75 21.45 -2.79
C TRP A 23 1.40 20.26 -1.89
N VAL A 24 1.30 19.04 -2.46
CA VAL A 24 0.99 17.80 -1.73
C VAL A 24 2.10 17.48 -0.73
N ASN A 25 3.36 17.71 -1.08
CA ASN A 25 4.49 17.43 -0.18
C ASN A 25 4.45 18.24 1.12
N ARG A 26 3.82 19.43 1.12
CA ARG A 26 3.60 20.26 2.31
C ARG A 26 2.45 19.80 3.21
N LYS A 27 1.63 18.85 2.76
CA LYS A 27 0.52 18.31 3.54
C LYS A 27 1.00 17.28 4.56
N SER A 28 0.26 17.14 5.66
CA SER A 28 0.50 16.05 6.60
C SER A 28 0.34 14.69 5.90
N THR A 29 1.12 13.69 6.33
CA THR A 29 1.14 12.35 5.72
C THR A 29 -0.27 11.76 5.51
N PRO A 30 -1.21 11.84 6.46
CA PRO A 30 -2.57 11.32 6.25
C PRO A 30 -3.39 12.09 5.19
N SER A 31 -3.03 13.35 4.93
CA SER A 31 -3.74 14.23 4.00
C SER A 31 -3.14 14.25 2.59
N LYS A 32 -1.92 13.74 2.39
CA LYS A 32 -1.21 13.78 1.09
C LYS A 32 -2.01 13.09 -0.01
N HIS A 33 -2.48 11.88 0.27
CA HIS A 33 -3.26 11.09 -0.68
C HIS A 33 -4.57 11.78 -1.07
N PHE A 34 -5.37 12.21 -0.09
CA PHE A 34 -6.64 12.92 -0.35
C PHE A 34 -6.41 14.22 -1.15
N SER A 35 -5.38 14.98 -0.76
CA SER A 35 -5.02 16.24 -1.42
C SER A 35 -4.64 16.00 -2.88
N TRP A 36 -3.81 14.98 -3.14
CA TRP A 36 -3.43 14.60 -4.49
C TRP A 36 -4.63 14.17 -5.33
N GLN A 37 -5.50 13.30 -4.79
CA GLN A 37 -6.71 12.85 -5.49
C GLN A 37 -7.66 14.02 -5.81
N ALA A 38 -7.86 14.94 -4.87
CA ALA A 38 -8.70 16.11 -5.07
C ALA A 38 -8.12 17.04 -6.16
N ALA A 39 -6.81 17.30 -6.13
CA ALA A 39 -6.13 18.16 -7.09
C ALA A 39 -6.08 17.55 -8.50
N ASN A 40 -5.68 16.28 -8.62
CA ASN A 40 -5.59 15.60 -9.90
C ASN A 40 -6.98 15.35 -10.49
N GLY A 41 -7.97 14.99 -9.67
CA GLY A 41 -9.36 14.86 -10.10
C GLY A 41 -9.95 16.18 -10.61
N PHE A 42 -9.59 17.31 -9.99
CA PHE A 42 -9.97 18.63 -10.50
C PHE A 42 -9.28 18.95 -11.83
N ARG A 43 -7.95 18.77 -11.92
CA ARG A 43 -7.16 19.02 -13.14
C ARG A 43 -7.71 18.24 -14.34
N LEU A 44 -7.98 16.95 -14.15
CA LEU A 44 -8.54 16.08 -15.20
C LEU A 44 -9.99 16.44 -15.57
N PHE A 45 -10.75 17.07 -14.66
CA PHE A 45 -12.10 17.50 -14.95
C PHE A 45 -12.15 18.78 -15.78
N VAL A 46 -11.29 19.76 -15.46
CA VAL A 46 -11.25 21.04 -16.18
C VAL A 46 -10.52 20.94 -17.52
N ASP A 47 -9.63 19.95 -17.64
CA ASP A 47 -8.90 19.62 -18.87
C ASP A 47 -8.19 20.82 -19.54
N LYS A 48 -7.59 21.67 -18.70
CA LYS A 48 -6.79 22.83 -19.12
C LYS A 48 -5.77 23.20 -18.04
N PRO A 49 -4.76 24.02 -18.37
CA PRO A 49 -3.75 24.45 -17.41
C PRO A 49 -4.37 25.10 -16.17
N LEU A 50 -3.86 24.79 -14.98
CA LEU A 50 -4.37 25.36 -13.72
C LEU A 50 -4.26 26.89 -13.71
N ALA A 51 -3.32 27.45 -14.46
CA ALA A 51 -3.18 28.91 -14.63
C ALA A 51 -4.30 29.57 -15.44
N GLU A 52 -5.06 28.80 -16.22
CA GLU A 52 -6.17 29.26 -17.08
C GLU A 52 -7.55 28.90 -16.51
N VAL A 53 -7.57 28.27 -15.33
CA VAL A 53 -8.82 27.95 -14.64
C VAL A 53 -9.53 29.25 -14.24
N THR A 54 -10.85 29.24 -14.38
CA THR A 54 -11.74 30.35 -14.04
C THR A 54 -12.66 29.97 -12.88
N LEU A 55 -13.37 30.95 -12.32
CA LEU A 55 -14.38 30.69 -11.30
C LEU A 55 -15.51 29.79 -11.83
N THR A 56 -15.89 29.95 -13.11
CA THR A 56 -16.92 29.14 -13.76
C THR A 56 -16.52 27.66 -13.79
N ASP A 57 -15.26 27.33 -14.05
CA ASP A 57 -14.78 25.94 -14.05
C ASP A 57 -14.90 25.31 -12.65
N VAL A 58 -14.57 26.06 -11.61
CA VAL A 58 -14.71 25.62 -10.21
C VAL A 58 -16.19 25.39 -9.87
N GLN A 59 -17.09 26.25 -10.34
CA GLN A 59 -18.53 26.08 -10.14
C GLN A 59 -19.07 24.85 -10.88
N THR A 60 -18.63 24.63 -12.12
CA THR A 60 -18.98 23.45 -12.93
C THR A 60 -18.50 22.16 -12.28
N PHE A 61 -17.27 22.15 -11.74
CA PHE A 61 -16.76 21.01 -10.97
C PHE A 61 -17.59 20.74 -9.72
N ALA A 62 -17.95 21.79 -8.97
CA ALA A 62 -18.82 21.66 -7.81
C ALA A 62 -20.21 21.12 -8.18
N ALA A 63 -20.81 21.62 -9.27
CA ALA A 63 -22.09 21.14 -9.78
C ALA A 63 -22.01 19.66 -10.20
N ALA A 64 -20.95 19.25 -10.89
CA ALA A 64 -20.73 17.86 -11.30
C ALA A 64 -20.64 16.90 -10.10
N MET A 65 -19.98 17.31 -9.00
CA MET A 65 -19.95 16.51 -7.77
C MET A 65 -21.34 16.38 -7.11
N ARG A 66 -22.19 17.41 -7.20
CA ARG A 66 -23.57 17.36 -6.69
C ARG A 66 -24.45 16.41 -7.51
N VAL A 67 -24.36 16.48 -8.85
CA VAL A 67 -25.08 15.57 -9.75
C VAL A 67 -24.71 14.12 -9.47
N ARG A 68 -23.43 13.85 -9.19
CA ARG A 68 -22.91 12.52 -8.82
C ARG A 68 -23.25 12.09 -7.38
N ARG A 69 -23.99 12.91 -6.62
CA ARG A 69 -24.36 12.66 -5.22
C ARG A 69 -23.17 12.33 -4.32
N VAL A 70 -22.02 12.99 -4.54
CA VAL A 70 -20.84 12.86 -3.65
C VAL A 70 -21.26 13.25 -2.22
N PRO A 71 -20.93 12.45 -1.19
CA PRO A 71 -21.38 12.74 0.17
C PRO A 71 -20.91 14.14 0.64
N PRO A 72 -21.72 14.89 1.41
CA PRO A 72 -21.44 16.30 1.75
C PRO A 72 -20.07 16.55 2.39
N ARG A 73 -19.59 15.59 3.18
CA ARG A 73 -18.25 15.63 3.80
C ARG A 73 -17.15 15.66 2.73
N PHE A 74 -17.17 14.71 1.79
CA PHE A 74 -16.18 14.61 0.73
C PHE A 74 -16.29 15.76 -0.25
N TYR A 75 -17.51 16.17 -0.62
CA TYR A 75 -17.76 17.37 -1.43
C TYR A 75 -17.04 18.61 -0.85
N LYS A 76 -17.24 18.87 0.46
CA LYS A 76 -16.64 20.01 1.15
C LYS A 76 -15.12 19.89 1.21
N GLN A 77 -14.60 18.71 1.55
CA GLN A 77 -13.16 18.48 1.69
C GLN A 77 -12.44 18.62 0.35
N THR A 78 -13.01 18.13 -0.75
CA THR A 78 -12.42 18.23 -2.09
C THR A 78 -12.29 19.70 -2.50
N LEU A 79 -13.36 20.50 -2.36
CA LEU A 79 -13.30 21.92 -2.72
C LEU A 79 -12.33 22.71 -1.84
N LEU A 80 -12.20 22.37 -0.55
CA LEU A 80 -11.20 22.97 0.34
C LEU A 80 -9.77 22.61 -0.07
N ALA A 81 -9.53 21.37 -0.47
CA ALA A 81 -8.22 20.92 -0.93
C ALA A 81 -7.84 21.66 -2.22
N VAL A 82 -8.72 21.71 -3.21
CA VAL A 82 -8.47 22.43 -4.47
C VAL A 82 -8.30 23.94 -4.20
N LYS A 83 -9.10 24.55 -3.32
CA LYS A 83 -8.92 25.95 -2.91
C LYS A 83 -7.54 26.20 -2.30
N SER A 84 -7.06 25.27 -1.46
CA SER A 84 -5.74 25.35 -0.86
C SER A 84 -4.59 25.18 -1.86
N LEU A 85 -4.79 24.42 -2.94
CA LEU A 85 -3.82 24.31 -4.04
C LEU A 85 -3.67 25.64 -4.76
N PHE A 86 -4.79 26.28 -5.14
CA PHE A 86 -4.75 27.58 -5.81
C PHE A 86 -4.21 28.68 -4.89
N ALA A 87 -4.55 28.66 -3.60
CA ALA A 87 -3.95 29.56 -2.61
C ALA A 87 -2.43 29.42 -2.57
N PHE A 88 -1.92 28.18 -2.57
CA PHE A 88 -0.49 27.93 -2.60
C PHE A 88 0.15 28.44 -3.89
N GLY A 89 -0.40 28.08 -5.06
CA GLY A 89 0.14 28.51 -6.34
C GLY A 89 0.16 30.04 -6.51
N GLN A 90 -0.87 30.73 -6.02
CA GLN A 90 -0.92 32.21 -6.00
C GLN A 90 0.11 32.79 -5.02
N GLN A 91 0.23 32.22 -3.82
CA GLN A 91 1.19 32.68 -2.81
C GLN A 91 2.64 32.52 -3.28
N THR A 92 2.96 31.48 -4.05
CA THR A 92 4.31 31.24 -4.58
C THR A 92 4.56 31.89 -5.94
N GLY A 93 3.58 32.62 -6.50
CA GLY A 93 3.70 33.26 -7.82
C GLY A 93 3.70 32.29 -9.01
N ILE A 94 3.39 31.01 -8.80
CA ILE A 94 3.35 29.99 -9.87
C ILE A 94 2.03 30.10 -10.64
N LEU A 95 0.93 30.39 -9.93
CA LEU A 95 -0.39 30.64 -10.53
C LEU A 95 -0.72 32.13 -10.47
N PRO A 96 -1.39 32.67 -11.51
CA PRO A 96 -1.83 34.06 -11.49
C PRO A 96 -2.95 34.28 -10.45
N ALA A 97 -2.99 35.47 -9.85
CA ALA A 97 -3.98 35.85 -8.84
C ALA A 97 -5.37 36.21 -9.43
N VAL A 98 -5.74 35.61 -10.57
CA VAL A 98 -6.92 35.95 -11.36
C VAL A 98 -8.19 35.35 -10.77
N ILE A 99 -8.11 34.22 -10.06
CA ILE A 99 -9.28 33.58 -9.46
C ILE A 99 -9.49 34.07 -8.02
N PRO A 100 -10.65 34.69 -7.70
CA PRO A 100 -10.98 35.11 -6.35
C PRO A 100 -11.31 33.90 -5.46
N LEU A 101 -10.39 33.48 -4.61
CA LEU A 101 -10.56 32.31 -3.72
C LEU A 101 -11.72 32.45 -2.73
N TYR A 102 -12.13 33.67 -2.38
CA TYR A 102 -13.27 33.94 -1.50
C TYR A 102 -14.62 33.61 -2.15
N ALA A 103 -14.71 33.60 -3.48
CA ALA A 103 -15.93 33.36 -4.24
C ALA A 103 -16.23 31.86 -4.48
N TRP A 104 -15.35 30.97 -4.01
CA TRP A 104 -15.50 29.53 -4.23
C TRP A 104 -16.69 28.95 -3.46
N PRO A 105 -17.37 27.91 -3.99
CA PRO A 105 -18.60 27.34 -3.43
C PRO A 105 -18.39 26.47 -2.17
N VAL A 106 -17.46 26.89 -1.30
CA VAL A 106 -17.18 26.28 0.00
C VAL A 106 -17.99 27.03 1.05
N ARG A 107 -19.27 26.69 1.17
CA ARG A 107 -20.23 27.13 2.21
C ARG A 107 -19.97 28.55 2.75
N GLN A 108 -20.58 29.55 2.13
CA GLN A 108 -20.63 30.89 2.73
C GLN A 108 -21.25 30.77 4.13
N ARG A 109 -20.64 31.43 5.12
CA ARG A 109 -21.27 31.66 6.42
C ARG A 109 -22.60 32.35 6.14
N SER A 110 -23.73 31.65 6.25
CA SER A 110 -25.02 32.32 6.35
C SER A 110 -24.99 33.11 7.65
N LYS A 111 -25.15 34.43 7.56
CA LYS A 111 -25.55 35.25 8.70
C LYS A 111 -26.98 34.86 9.10
N GLN A 112 -27.17 33.74 9.79
CA GLN A 112 -28.38 33.48 10.58
C GLN A 112 -28.25 32.19 11.39
N SER A 113 -27.79 32.35 12.62
CA SER A 113 -28.52 31.80 13.75
C SER A 113 -28.30 32.76 14.92
N LYS A 114 -29.31 33.58 15.20
CA LYS A 114 -29.48 34.17 16.53
C LYS A 114 -29.66 33.01 17.51
N ARG A 115 -28.57 32.39 17.96
CA ARG A 115 -28.56 31.65 19.21
C ARG A 115 -27.90 32.57 20.21
N LEU A 116 -28.73 33.21 21.04
CA LEU A 116 -28.28 33.85 22.26
C LEU A 116 -27.37 32.86 22.99
N ARG A 117 -26.07 33.14 23.01
CA ARG A 117 -25.20 32.60 24.04
C ARG A 117 -25.09 33.71 25.07
N LEU A 118 -25.65 33.47 26.25
CA LEU A 118 -25.28 34.22 27.43
C LEU A 118 -23.74 34.22 27.51
N LYS A 119 -23.16 35.41 27.65
CA LYS A 119 -21.75 35.59 27.94
C LYS A 119 -21.50 35.08 29.36
N LEU A 120 -20.96 33.88 29.52
CA LEU A 120 -20.06 33.62 30.65
C LEU A 120 -18.63 33.72 30.12
N GLY A 121 -17.94 34.76 30.58
CA GLY A 121 -16.61 35.13 30.12
C GLY A 121 -15.55 34.12 30.55
N TRP A 122 -14.56 33.94 29.67
CA TRP A 122 -13.36 33.11 29.87
C TRP A 122 -12.51 33.47 31.10
N SER A 123 -12.77 34.58 31.77
CA SER A 123 -12.06 34.96 32.99
C SER A 123 -12.40 34.08 34.21
N LEU A 124 -13.54 33.37 34.22
CA LEU A 124 -13.93 32.55 35.38
C LEU A 124 -13.26 31.15 35.40
N CYS A 125 -12.88 30.61 34.24
CA CYS A 125 -12.21 29.30 34.18
C CYS A 125 -10.71 29.36 34.51
N ILE A 126 -10.08 30.53 34.38
CA ILE A 126 -8.64 30.68 34.66
C ILE A 126 -8.38 30.87 36.17
N CYS A 127 -9.34 31.42 36.93
CA CYS A 127 -9.18 31.59 38.39
C CYS A 127 -9.36 30.30 39.22
N LEU A 128 -9.95 29.24 38.65
CA LEU A 128 -10.15 27.96 39.37
C LEU A 128 -8.95 27.01 39.27
N CYS A 129 -7.96 27.29 38.41
CA CYS A 129 -6.78 26.45 38.23
C CYS A 129 -5.51 26.99 38.90
N PHE A 130 -5.56 28.13 39.60
CA PHE A 130 -4.38 28.70 40.29
C PHE A 130 -4.37 28.55 41.82
N PHE A 131 -5.39 27.93 42.44
CA PHE A 131 -5.50 27.85 43.92
C PHE A 131 -5.43 26.44 44.55
N LEU A 132 -5.19 25.37 43.79
CA LEU A 132 -5.04 24.01 44.35
C LEU A 132 -3.67 23.37 44.05
N GLY A 133 -2.65 24.21 43.87
CA GLY A 133 -1.30 23.79 43.50
C GLY A 133 -0.20 24.29 44.43
N ARG A 134 -0.42 24.33 45.75
CA ARG A 134 0.65 24.47 46.76
C ARG A 134 0.17 23.91 48.09
N ILE A 135 0.69 22.74 48.48
CA ILE A 135 1.17 22.38 49.83
C ILE A 135 1.72 20.93 49.75
N THR A 136 3.02 20.80 50.00
CA THR A 136 3.74 19.57 50.42
C THR A 136 4.33 19.86 51.81
N PRO A 137 5.02 18.94 52.53
CA PRO A 137 4.89 17.49 52.71
C PRO A 137 4.91 17.09 54.23
N LYS A 138 4.73 15.79 54.57
CA LYS A 138 5.59 14.98 55.49
C LYS A 138 4.86 13.90 56.31
N LEU A 139 5.55 12.75 56.34
CA LEU A 139 5.78 11.77 57.43
C LEU A 139 4.89 10.51 57.57
N TRP A 140 5.63 9.42 57.88
CA TRP A 140 5.29 8.02 58.26
C TRP A 140 4.96 7.04 57.11
N SER A 141 5.83 6.10 56.71
CA SER A 141 6.40 4.91 57.41
C SER A 141 5.29 3.98 57.92
N GLN A 142 5.16 2.70 57.56
CA GLN A 142 6.12 1.60 57.44
C GLN A 142 5.50 0.40 56.66
N THR A 143 6.37 -0.37 56.00
CA THR A 143 6.49 -1.84 55.84
C THR A 143 5.25 -2.75 55.67
N VAL A 144 5.24 -3.61 54.63
CA VAL A 144 5.29 -5.10 54.70
C VAL A 144 5.77 -5.65 53.33
N SER A 145 6.71 -6.59 53.40
CA SER A 145 7.35 -7.37 52.32
C SER A 145 6.62 -8.69 52.03
N ALA A 146 7.11 -9.40 51.00
CA ALA A 146 6.88 -10.81 50.59
C ALA A 146 5.89 -10.96 49.42
N GLU A 147 6.14 -11.73 48.36
CA GLU A 147 7.24 -12.66 48.03
C GLU A 147 7.15 -12.95 46.52
N ILE A 148 8.30 -13.05 45.84
CA ILE A 148 8.42 -13.52 44.44
C ILE A 148 9.35 -14.74 44.46
N SER A 149 8.84 -15.88 44.00
CA SER A 149 9.59 -17.13 43.81
C SER A 149 10.40 -17.12 42.51
N PRO A 150 11.63 -17.65 42.47
CA PRO A 150 12.32 -18.00 41.22
C PRO A 150 12.47 -19.53 41.03
N PRO A 151 12.63 -20.01 39.78
CA PRO A 151 12.88 -21.43 39.49
C PRO A 151 14.38 -21.80 39.57
N PRO A 152 14.71 -23.11 39.70
CA PRO A 152 15.98 -23.55 40.28
C PRO A 152 17.15 -23.69 39.30
N LYS A 153 18.37 -23.51 39.85
CA LYS A 153 19.67 -23.78 39.24
C LYS A 153 20.05 -25.27 39.31
N ARG A 154 20.65 -25.75 38.22
CA ARG A 154 21.34 -27.03 38.06
C ARG A 154 22.66 -27.03 38.84
N LEU A 155 22.88 -28.08 39.65
CA LEU A 155 24.08 -28.33 40.43
C LEU A 155 25.21 -28.91 39.57
N THR A 156 26.42 -28.44 39.84
CA THR A 156 27.71 -29.01 39.44
C THR A 156 28.22 -29.96 40.51
N ALA A 157 28.84 -31.08 40.13
CA ALA A 157 29.86 -31.75 40.94
C ALA A 157 30.82 -32.55 40.05
N SER A 158 32.09 -32.43 40.41
CA SER A 158 33.35 -32.92 39.87
C SER A 158 33.67 -34.37 40.24
N ALA A 159 34.47 -35.08 39.43
CA ALA A 159 35.59 -35.93 39.88
C ALA A 159 36.41 -36.46 38.68
N GLU A 160 37.73 -36.34 38.81
CA GLU A 160 38.79 -36.79 37.90
C GLU A 160 39.05 -38.31 37.94
N SER A 161 39.58 -38.85 36.83
CA SER A 161 40.71 -39.80 36.88
C SER A 161 41.40 -39.91 35.50
N SER A 162 42.72 -39.73 35.52
CA SER A 162 43.71 -40.03 34.45
C SER A 162 44.28 -41.45 34.66
N PRO A 163 45.29 -41.95 33.90
CA PRO A 163 45.69 -41.76 32.49
C PRO A 163 46.04 -43.11 31.79
N ALA A 164 46.31 -43.13 30.47
CA ALA A 164 47.36 -43.99 29.87
C ALA A 164 47.53 -43.85 28.33
N SER A 165 48.80 -43.68 27.94
CA SER A 165 49.49 -44.29 26.78
C SER A 165 49.38 -43.68 25.37
N ALA A 166 50.57 -43.50 24.79
CA ALA A 166 50.90 -42.98 23.47
C ALA A 166 51.19 -44.10 22.43
N SER A 167 51.40 -43.67 21.18
CA SER A 167 51.81 -44.42 19.95
C SER A 167 50.73 -45.34 19.36
N GLU A 168 50.49 -45.46 18.05
CA GLU A 168 51.37 -45.49 16.88
C GLU A 168 50.55 -45.37 15.56
N ALA A 169 51.20 -45.36 14.40
CA ALA A 169 50.74 -44.90 13.08
C ALA A 169 49.72 -45.79 12.29
N LEU A 170 49.20 -45.18 11.20
CA LEU A 170 48.44 -45.67 10.00
C LEU A 170 48.63 -47.14 9.55
N PRO A 171 47.85 -47.72 8.59
CA PRO A 171 46.76 -47.17 7.74
C PRO A 171 45.52 -48.09 7.58
N LYS A 172 44.27 -47.58 7.49
CA LYS A 172 43.16 -48.40 6.94
C LYS A 172 42.11 -47.57 6.18
N VAL A 173 42.00 -47.93 4.89
CA VAL A 173 40.77 -48.23 4.14
C VAL A 173 39.82 -47.06 3.88
N ALA A 174 39.66 -46.76 2.59
CA ALA A 174 38.58 -45.94 2.07
C ALA A 174 37.23 -46.46 2.59
N THR A 175 36.62 -45.70 3.49
CA THR A 175 35.20 -45.81 3.75
C THR A 175 34.50 -44.90 2.75
N ASP A 176 33.71 -45.50 1.87
CA ASP A 176 32.68 -44.81 1.13
C ASP A 176 31.84 -43.98 2.12
N ASP A 177 31.98 -42.65 2.05
CA ASP A 177 31.13 -41.74 2.80
C ASP A 177 29.66 -42.04 2.44
N PRO A 178 28.78 -42.29 3.42
CA PRO A 178 27.35 -42.43 3.15
C PRO A 178 26.83 -41.15 2.49
N PRO A 179 25.93 -41.24 1.49
CA PRO A 179 25.46 -40.04 0.81
C PRO A 179 24.78 -39.11 1.82
N ASP A 180 25.18 -37.84 1.78
CA ASP A 180 24.61 -36.70 2.51
C ASP A 180 23.08 -36.63 2.28
N LYS A 181 22.32 -37.39 3.06
CA LYS A 181 20.84 -37.46 2.98
C LYS A 181 20.16 -36.17 3.48
N GLY A 182 20.89 -35.30 4.18
CA GLY A 182 20.35 -34.06 4.73
C GLY A 182 20.11 -33.01 3.64
N LYS A 183 21.10 -32.77 2.77
CA LYS A 183 20.98 -31.75 1.72
C LYS A 183 19.98 -32.09 0.62
N ASN A 184 19.75 -33.37 0.33
CA ASN A 184 18.80 -33.75 -0.73
C ASN A 184 17.35 -33.51 -0.31
N ASN A 185 17.02 -33.71 0.98
CA ASN A 185 15.66 -33.50 1.49
C ASN A 185 15.32 -32.01 1.64
N GLU A 186 16.24 -31.19 2.16
CA GLU A 186 16.03 -29.73 2.27
C GLU A 186 15.83 -29.08 0.90
N ASN A 187 16.67 -29.41 -0.09
CA ASN A 187 16.51 -28.89 -1.46
C ASN A 187 15.20 -29.37 -2.13
N GLN A 188 14.72 -30.57 -1.78
CA GLN A 188 13.48 -31.10 -2.33
C GLN A 188 12.25 -30.44 -1.70
N GLU A 189 12.26 -30.19 -0.39
CA GLU A 189 11.21 -29.44 0.30
C GLU A 189 11.16 -27.99 -0.21
N ASP A 190 12.31 -27.31 -0.33
CA ASP A 190 12.40 -25.96 -0.89
C ASP A 190 11.86 -25.88 -2.32
N ASN A 191 12.12 -26.89 -3.15
CA ASN A 191 11.59 -26.96 -4.51
C ASN A 191 10.07 -27.16 -4.53
N ILE A 192 9.55 -28.04 -3.66
CA ILE A 192 8.11 -28.27 -3.53
C ILE A 192 7.40 -26.98 -3.08
N GLU A 193 7.93 -26.29 -2.08
CA GLU A 193 7.38 -25.02 -1.59
C GLU A 193 7.38 -23.95 -2.68
N ARG A 194 8.50 -23.82 -3.40
CA ARG A 194 8.62 -22.91 -4.54
C ARG A 194 7.59 -23.21 -5.64
N ASP A 195 7.38 -24.48 -5.96
CA ASP A 195 6.40 -24.90 -6.98
C ASP A 195 4.96 -24.60 -6.53
N ARG A 196 4.64 -24.82 -5.25
CA ARG A 196 3.35 -24.43 -4.67
C ARG A 196 3.12 -22.92 -4.74
N VAL A 197 4.12 -22.12 -4.39
CA VAL A 197 4.03 -20.65 -4.47
C VAL A 197 3.83 -20.21 -5.92
N LYS A 198 4.59 -20.74 -6.88
CA LYS A 198 4.43 -20.45 -8.31
C LYS A 198 3.04 -20.83 -8.83
N ALA A 199 2.55 -22.03 -8.51
CA ALA A 199 1.22 -22.48 -8.87
C ALA A 199 0.14 -21.55 -8.31
N PHE A 200 0.32 -21.05 -7.09
CA PHE A 200 -0.60 -20.11 -6.48
C PHE A 200 -0.60 -18.73 -7.16
N LEU A 201 0.58 -18.20 -7.52
CA LEU A 201 0.68 -16.97 -8.32
C LEU A 201 -0.05 -17.11 -9.67
N ASP A 202 0.08 -18.26 -10.34
CA ASP A 202 -0.65 -18.54 -11.58
C ASP A 202 -2.16 -18.63 -11.37
N THR A 203 -2.60 -19.12 -10.21
CA THR A 203 -4.01 -19.13 -9.81
C THR A 203 -4.54 -17.72 -9.63
N ILE A 204 -3.78 -16.81 -8.99
CA ILE A 204 -4.13 -15.39 -8.89
C ILE A 204 -4.27 -14.79 -10.30
N ALA A 205 -3.28 -14.99 -11.16
CA ALA A 205 -3.30 -14.46 -12.52
C ALA A 205 -4.51 -15.00 -13.32
N THR A 206 -4.83 -16.28 -13.16
CA THR A 206 -6.00 -16.89 -13.82
C THR A 206 -7.31 -16.29 -13.31
N ALA A 207 -7.44 -16.11 -11.99
CA ALA A 207 -8.62 -15.52 -11.37
C ALA A 207 -8.83 -14.05 -11.75
N GLU A 208 -7.73 -13.28 -11.85
CA GLU A 208 -7.73 -11.88 -12.30
C GLU A 208 -7.92 -11.73 -13.82
N GLY A 209 -7.78 -12.82 -14.60
CA GLY A 209 -7.94 -12.82 -16.05
C GLY A 209 -6.69 -12.36 -16.82
N THR A 210 -5.52 -12.55 -16.22
CA THR A 210 -4.20 -12.08 -16.64
C THR A 210 -3.19 -13.21 -16.81
N ALA A 211 -3.63 -14.47 -16.91
CA ALA A 211 -2.73 -15.62 -17.11
C ALA A 211 -2.08 -15.72 -18.51
N GLY A 212 -2.53 -14.92 -19.49
CA GLY A 212 -1.96 -14.92 -20.84
C GLY A 212 -0.55 -14.31 -20.91
N SER A 213 0.07 -14.39 -22.09
CA SER A 213 1.43 -13.87 -22.36
C SER A 213 1.61 -12.39 -22.00
N ASP A 214 0.55 -11.58 -22.13
CA ASP A 214 0.53 -10.16 -21.81
C ASP A 214 0.12 -9.85 -20.36
N GLY A 215 0.01 -10.87 -19.49
CA GLY A 215 -0.49 -10.75 -18.13
C GLY A 215 0.17 -9.63 -17.33
N TYR A 216 1.49 -9.60 -17.33
CA TYR A 216 2.30 -8.59 -16.64
C TYR A 216 2.08 -7.16 -17.16
N ARG A 217 1.56 -6.99 -18.38
CA ARG A 217 1.29 -5.69 -18.99
C ARG A 217 -0.19 -5.27 -18.90
N THR A 218 -1.05 -6.15 -18.43
CA THR A 218 -2.50 -5.97 -18.50
C THR A 218 -2.99 -5.01 -17.41
N GLN A 219 -3.77 -4.02 -17.81
CA GLN A 219 -4.50 -3.11 -16.93
C GLN A 219 -5.94 -3.58 -16.77
N TYR A 220 -6.63 -3.02 -15.79
CA TYR A 220 -8.08 -3.15 -15.67
C TYR A 220 -8.74 -2.85 -17.02
N THR A 221 -9.79 -3.61 -17.34
CA THR A 221 -10.47 -3.70 -18.65
C THR A 221 -9.71 -4.42 -19.76
N GLY A 222 -8.53 -5.00 -19.49
CA GLY A 222 -7.75 -5.75 -20.49
C GLY A 222 -6.89 -4.88 -21.40
N THR A 223 -6.81 -3.58 -21.14
CA THR A 223 -5.88 -2.69 -21.86
C THR A 223 -4.43 -2.97 -21.45
N LYS A 224 -3.45 -2.46 -22.20
CA LYS A 224 -2.02 -2.70 -21.92
C LYS A 224 -1.31 -1.37 -21.67
N PHE A 225 -0.42 -1.34 -20.68
CA PHE A 225 0.43 -0.17 -20.43
C PHE A 225 1.73 -0.23 -21.26
N ALA A 226 2.32 0.93 -21.56
CA ALA A 226 3.43 1.04 -22.50
C ALA A 226 4.79 0.58 -21.93
N SER A 227 5.08 0.88 -20.65
CA SER A 227 6.41 0.69 -20.05
C SER A 227 6.34 0.03 -18.68
N PHE A 228 7.31 -0.83 -18.38
CA PHE A 228 7.51 -1.40 -17.04
C PHE A 228 8.30 -0.48 -16.10
N SER A 229 8.69 0.72 -16.54
CA SER A 229 9.47 1.64 -15.70
C SER A 229 8.80 2.02 -14.37
N ASP A 230 7.47 1.92 -14.28
CA ASP A 230 6.72 2.04 -13.04
C ASP A 230 5.29 1.51 -13.25
N HIS A 231 4.53 1.36 -12.16
CA HIS A 231 3.09 1.10 -12.25
C HIS A 231 2.42 2.24 -13.02
N PRO A 232 1.50 1.96 -13.98
CA PRO A 232 0.98 2.99 -14.88
C PRO A 232 0.18 4.09 -14.16
N ARG A 233 -0.46 3.77 -13.02
CA ARG A 233 -1.33 4.69 -12.25
C ARG A 233 -2.41 5.34 -13.11
N GLU A 234 -2.86 4.61 -14.11
CA GLU A 234 -3.88 5.02 -15.06
C GLU A 234 -5.21 4.41 -14.66
N MET A 235 -6.19 5.26 -14.32
CA MET A 235 -7.55 4.81 -14.06
C MET A 235 -8.21 4.34 -15.35
N ARG A 236 -8.49 3.04 -15.45
CA ARG A 236 -9.28 2.45 -16.54
C ARG A 236 -10.71 2.25 -16.06
N CYS A 237 -11.68 2.44 -16.94
CA CYS A 237 -13.10 2.32 -16.62
C CYS A 237 -13.79 1.37 -17.59
N GLY A 238 -14.55 0.41 -17.05
CA GLY A 238 -15.36 -0.52 -17.83
C GLY A 238 -16.82 -0.50 -17.36
N ARG A 239 -17.72 -1.01 -18.21
CA ARG A 239 -19.10 -1.33 -17.79
C ARG A 239 -19.13 -2.76 -17.31
N ARG A 240 -19.60 -2.99 -16.07
CA ARG A 240 -19.84 -4.32 -15.51
C ARG A 240 -21.16 -4.30 -14.74
N TYR A 241 -22.02 -5.28 -14.98
CA TYR A 241 -23.37 -5.36 -14.37
C TYR A 241 -24.18 -4.05 -14.52
N GLY A 242 -24.13 -3.43 -15.69
CA GLY A 242 -24.81 -2.16 -15.96
C GLY A 242 -24.22 -0.92 -15.28
N LYS A 243 -23.18 -1.06 -14.45
CA LYS A 243 -22.52 0.05 -13.74
C LYS A 243 -21.16 0.37 -14.34
N LYS A 244 -20.79 1.65 -14.36
CA LYS A 244 -19.43 2.09 -14.67
C LYS A 244 -18.56 1.85 -13.45
N LEU A 245 -17.58 0.97 -13.57
CA LEU A 245 -16.56 0.71 -12.56
C LEU A 245 -15.22 1.18 -13.10
N CYS A 246 -14.42 1.79 -12.24
CA CYS A 246 -13.09 2.25 -12.59
C CYS A 246 -12.08 1.72 -11.59
N SER A 247 -10.92 1.32 -12.07
CA SER A 247 -9.78 0.86 -11.28
C SER A 247 -8.50 1.22 -12.01
N ASP A 248 -7.44 1.52 -11.27
CA ASP A 248 -6.08 1.63 -11.79
C ASP A 248 -5.30 0.33 -11.67
N ALA A 249 -5.98 -0.77 -11.35
CA ALA A 249 -5.37 -2.09 -11.26
C ALA A 249 -4.55 -2.42 -12.52
N ALA A 250 -3.31 -2.88 -12.33
CA ALA A 250 -2.43 -3.26 -13.42
C ALA A 250 -1.50 -4.41 -13.05
N GLY A 251 -0.91 -5.01 -14.09
CA GLY A 251 0.00 -6.13 -13.97
C GLY A 251 -0.70 -7.47 -13.80
N ARG A 252 0.13 -8.51 -13.71
CA ARG A 252 -0.31 -9.90 -13.65
C ARG A 252 -1.20 -10.17 -12.43
N TYR A 253 -0.94 -9.45 -11.33
CA TYR A 253 -1.68 -9.60 -10.07
C TYR A 253 -2.64 -8.44 -9.78
N GLN A 254 -2.91 -7.60 -10.80
CA GLN A 254 -3.87 -6.49 -10.74
C GLN A 254 -3.66 -5.57 -9.52
N PHE A 255 -2.40 -5.19 -9.24
CA PHE A 255 -2.06 -4.29 -8.16
C PHE A 255 -2.73 -2.92 -8.37
N LEU A 256 -3.30 -2.36 -7.31
CA LEU A 256 -3.64 -0.94 -7.26
C LEU A 256 -2.36 -0.12 -7.06
N SER A 257 -2.33 1.12 -7.56
CA SER A 257 -1.17 2.00 -7.36
C SER A 257 -0.83 2.19 -5.88
N THR A 258 -1.84 2.25 -5.01
CA THR A 258 -1.66 2.43 -3.56
C THR A 258 -0.94 1.25 -2.92
N THR A 259 -1.23 0.03 -3.36
CA THR A 259 -0.53 -1.17 -2.91
C THR A 259 0.89 -1.15 -3.46
N TRP A 260 1.05 -0.94 -4.76
CA TRP A 260 2.35 -0.88 -5.41
C TRP A 260 3.28 0.14 -4.76
N ASP A 261 2.84 1.39 -4.59
CA ASP A 261 3.65 2.48 -4.01
C ASP A 261 4.14 2.16 -2.60
N ARG A 262 3.32 1.46 -1.80
CA ARG A 262 3.68 1.02 -0.46
C ARG A 262 4.80 0.00 -0.49
N PHE A 263 4.70 -1.03 -1.33
CA PHE A 263 5.72 -2.06 -1.45
C PHE A 263 6.98 -1.53 -2.13
N ALA A 264 6.84 -0.76 -3.20
CA ALA A 264 7.95 -0.14 -3.90
C ALA A 264 8.79 0.73 -2.97
N LYS A 265 8.14 1.53 -2.12
CA LYS A 265 8.84 2.28 -1.07
C LYS A 265 9.46 1.37 -0.01
N LYS A 266 8.72 0.37 0.48
CA LYS A 266 9.18 -0.53 1.57
C LYS A 266 10.43 -1.32 1.16
N PHE A 267 10.49 -1.75 -0.10
CA PHE A 267 11.53 -2.63 -0.62
C PHE A 267 12.49 -1.95 -1.61
N SER A 268 12.41 -0.62 -1.74
CA SER A 268 13.25 0.18 -2.66
C SER A 268 13.19 -0.31 -4.12
N ILE A 269 12.03 -0.76 -4.57
CA ILE A 269 11.79 -1.22 -5.94
C ILE A 269 11.61 0.00 -6.84
N THR A 270 12.29 -0.01 -7.99
CA THR A 270 12.36 1.13 -8.90
C THR A 270 11.58 0.96 -10.20
N ASP A 271 11.10 -0.26 -10.49
CA ASP A 271 10.34 -0.56 -11.70
C ASP A 271 9.22 -1.58 -11.46
N PHE A 272 8.26 -1.65 -12.38
CA PHE A 272 7.12 -2.56 -12.39
C PHE A 272 7.37 -3.80 -13.27
N SER A 273 8.63 -4.24 -13.43
CA SER A 273 9.01 -5.42 -14.21
C SER A 273 8.27 -6.69 -13.75
N PRO A 274 8.15 -7.72 -14.60
CA PRO A 274 7.53 -9.00 -14.22
C PRO A 274 8.09 -9.58 -12.91
N GLN A 275 9.40 -9.54 -12.73
CA GLN A 275 10.10 -10.04 -11.55
C GLN A 275 9.68 -9.27 -10.29
N ASN A 276 9.60 -7.94 -10.38
CA ASN A 276 9.18 -7.12 -9.25
C ASN A 276 7.67 -7.24 -8.97
N GLN A 277 6.85 -7.52 -9.97
CA GLN A 277 5.45 -7.87 -9.75
C GLN A 277 5.30 -9.19 -8.99
N ASP A 278 6.07 -10.22 -9.34
CA ASP A 278 6.08 -11.51 -8.62
C ASP A 278 6.54 -11.32 -7.17
N PHE A 279 7.64 -10.59 -6.97
CA PHE A 279 8.16 -10.28 -5.65
C PHE A 279 7.11 -9.57 -4.79
N VAL A 280 6.48 -8.50 -5.30
CA VAL A 280 5.45 -7.78 -4.55
C VAL A 280 4.21 -8.64 -4.28
N ALA A 281 3.87 -9.58 -5.16
CA ALA A 281 2.76 -10.51 -4.93
C ALA A 281 3.07 -11.43 -3.75
N VAL A 282 4.28 -12.03 -3.72
CA VAL A 282 4.73 -12.87 -2.62
C VAL A 282 4.81 -12.09 -1.31
N GLU A 283 5.35 -10.87 -1.32
CA GLU A 283 5.40 -10.03 -0.11
C GLU A 283 4.02 -9.62 0.39
N LEU A 284 3.06 -9.40 -0.52
CA LEU A 284 1.67 -9.11 -0.15
C LEU A 284 0.98 -10.34 0.43
N ILE A 285 1.24 -11.53 -0.12
CA ILE A 285 0.78 -12.81 0.43
C ILE A 285 1.35 -13.02 1.85
N ARG A 286 2.64 -12.75 2.04
CA ARG A 286 3.32 -12.83 3.34
C ARG A 286 2.75 -11.83 4.35
N GLU A 287 2.48 -10.59 3.94
CA GLU A 287 1.83 -9.58 4.81
C GLU A 287 0.42 -10.01 5.27
N LYS A 288 -0.22 -10.95 4.58
CA LYS A 288 -1.52 -11.51 4.94
C LYS A 288 -1.44 -12.85 5.66
N ASP A 289 -0.25 -13.23 6.12
CA ASP A 289 0.01 -14.49 6.82
C ASP A 289 -0.47 -15.72 6.02
N ALA A 290 -0.47 -15.63 4.68
CA ALA A 290 -0.96 -16.68 3.79
C ALA A 290 0.16 -17.47 3.12
N LEU A 291 1.41 -17.03 3.24
CA LEU A 291 2.54 -17.66 2.55
C LEU A 291 2.81 -19.07 3.09
N GLU A 292 2.92 -19.23 4.41
CA GLU A 292 3.14 -20.54 5.05
C GLU A 292 2.00 -21.52 4.77
N ASP A 293 0.77 -21.03 4.61
CA ASP A 293 -0.36 -21.86 4.20
C ASP A 293 -0.18 -22.38 2.77
N ILE A 294 0.29 -21.54 1.85
CA ILE A 294 0.56 -21.94 0.46
C ILE A 294 1.74 -22.91 0.40
N GLU A 295 2.84 -22.61 1.09
CA GLU A 295 4.03 -23.47 1.18
C GLU A 295 3.66 -24.85 1.73
N ALA A 296 2.78 -24.93 2.73
CA ALA A 296 2.27 -26.18 3.28
C ALA A 296 1.13 -26.83 2.47
N GLY A 297 0.67 -26.21 1.37
CA GLY A 297 -0.44 -26.71 0.55
C GLY A 297 -1.84 -26.56 1.16
N ARG A 298 -1.99 -25.76 2.22
CA ARG A 298 -3.28 -25.44 2.86
C ARG A 298 -4.00 -24.31 2.10
N LEU A 299 -4.67 -24.65 1.01
CA LEU A 299 -5.27 -23.66 0.10
C LEU A 299 -6.44 -22.88 0.70
N GLU A 300 -7.35 -23.56 1.40
CA GLU A 300 -8.53 -22.91 1.98
C GLU A 300 -8.19 -21.73 2.90
N PRO A 301 -7.34 -21.88 3.95
CA PRO A 301 -7.00 -20.76 4.82
C PRO A 301 -6.26 -19.65 4.06
N ALA A 302 -5.38 -19.97 3.11
CA ALA A 302 -4.72 -18.98 2.26
C ALA A 302 -5.74 -18.17 1.44
N ILE A 303 -6.66 -18.84 0.73
CA ILE A 303 -7.68 -18.17 -0.09
C ILE A 303 -8.58 -17.29 0.78
N ARG A 304 -8.99 -17.75 1.96
CA ARG A 304 -9.82 -16.97 2.89
C ARG A 304 -9.11 -15.68 3.35
N LYS A 305 -7.81 -15.77 3.71
CA LYS A 305 -6.99 -14.60 4.09
C LYS A 305 -6.84 -13.60 2.93
N LEU A 306 -6.73 -14.09 1.71
CA LEU A 306 -6.44 -13.30 0.51
C LEU A 306 -7.67 -12.76 -0.22
N ALA A 307 -8.87 -13.25 0.09
CA ALA A 307 -10.10 -12.89 -0.62
C ALA A 307 -10.54 -11.41 -0.51
N TYR A 308 -9.94 -10.63 0.38
CA TYR A 308 -10.14 -9.16 0.43
C TYR A 308 -9.07 -8.38 -0.33
N ILE A 309 -7.96 -9.03 -0.68
CA ILE A 309 -6.88 -8.46 -1.48
C ILE A 309 -7.16 -8.65 -2.96
N TRP A 310 -7.53 -9.86 -3.37
CA TRP A 310 -7.93 -10.19 -4.73
C TRP A 310 -9.43 -10.43 -4.80
N PRO A 311 -10.24 -9.43 -5.21
CA PRO A 311 -11.69 -9.57 -5.26
C PRO A 311 -12.17 -10.67 -6.21
N SER A 312 -11.32 -11.11 -7.15
CA SER A 312 -11.57 -12.27 -8.02
C SER A 312 -11.86 -13.54 -7.23
N PHE A 313 -11.30 -13.68 -6.02
CA PHE A 313 -11.52 -14.83 -5.14
C PHE A 313 -12.93 -14.88 -4.52
N ARG A 314 -13.79 -13.88 -4.74
CA ARG A 314 -15.21 -13.93 -4.32
C ARG A 314 -16.16 -13.95 -5.52
N ARG A 315 -15.62 -13.86 -6.73
CA ARG A 315 -16.43 -13.59 -7.93
C ARG A 315 -17.22 -14.80 -8.41
N PHE A 316 -16.78 -16.02 -8.09
CA PHE A 316 -17.41 -17.27 -8.53
C PHE A 316 -18.64 -17.67 -7.69
N GLY A 317 -19.56 -16.73 -7.44
CA GLY A 317 -20.79 -16.99 -6.67
C GLY A 317 -21.04 -16.04 -5.49
N GLY A 318 -20.15 -15.07 -5.25
CA GLY A 318 -20.35 -13.98 -4.28
C GLY A 318 -19.72 -14.23 -2.91
N SER A 319 -19.45 -15.49 -2.54
CA SER A 319 -18.73 -15.86 -1.32
C SER A 319 -17.43 -16.61 -1.62
N VAL A 320 -16.53 -16.69 -0.63
CA VAL A 320 -15.32 -17.52 -0.76
C VAL A 320 -15.70 -18.99 -0.92
N ASP A 321 -16.69 -19.49 -0.17
CA ASP A 321 -17.09 -20.91 -0.21
C ASP A 321 -17.54 -21.33 -1.61
N SER A 322 -18.30 -20.48 -2.30
CA SER A 322 -18.73 -20.76 -3.68
C SER A 322 -17.57 -20.79 -4.68
N SER A 323 -16.50 -20.06 -4.40
CA SER A 323 -15.35 -19.91 -5.29
C SER A 323 -14.26 -20.94 -5.07
N LEU A 324 -14.20 -21.51 -3.86
CA LEU A 324 -13.10 -22.33 -3.39
C LEU A 324 -12.86 -23.54 -4.32
N PRO A 325 -13.87 -24.35 -4.72
CA PRO A 325 -13.63 -25.52 -5.57
C PRO A 325 -13.02 -25.14 -6.93
N LYS A 326 -13.39 -23.97 -7.46
CA LYS A 326 -12.86 -23.50 -8.74
C LYS A 326 -11.42 -22.99 -8.62
N LEU A 327 -11.09 -22.32 -7.53
CA LEU A 327 -9.72 -21.85 -7.25
C LEU A 327 -8.79 -23.02 -6.95
N GLU A 328 -9.25 -24.04 -6.22
CA GLU A 328 -8.53 -25.29 -5.99
C GLU A 328 -8.26 -26.02 -7.30
N ALA A 329 -9.27 -26.18 -8.16
CA ALA A 329 -9.09 -26.80 -9.47
C ALA A 329 -8.09 -26.03 -10.37
N MET A 330 -8.10 -24.70 -10.32
CA MET A 330 -7.10 -23.87 -11.01
C MET A 330 -5.69 -24.12 -10.45
N TYR A 331 -5.56 -24.17 -9.13
CA TYR A 331 -4.30 -24.41 -8.45
C TYR A 331 -3.73 -25.79 -8.76
N GLU A 332 -4.52 -26.86 -8.66
CA GLU A 332 -4.05 -28.22 -8.95
C GLU A 332 -3.60 -28.37 -10.42
N LYS A 333 -4.33 -27.73 -11.34
CA LYS A 333 -3.91 -27.67 -12.75
C LYS A 333 -2.55 -26.98 -12.90
N ASN A 334 -2.36 -25.82 -12.27
CA ASN A 334 -1.11 -25.07 -12.35
C ASN A 334 0.04 -25.80 -11.66
N LEU A 335 -0.21 -26.43 -10.50
CA LEU A 335 0.78 -27.23 -9.78
C LEU A 335 1.21 -28.45 -10.59
N GLY A 336 0.31 -29.05 -11.37
CA GLY A 336 0.64 -30.11 -12.32
C GLY A 336 1.71 -29.72 -13.34
N ILE A 337 1.75 -28.46 -13.79
CA ILE A 337 2.76 -27.96 -14.74
C ILE A 337 4.16 -28.03 -14.13
N TYR A 338 4.30 -27.61 -12.86
CA TYR A 338 5.57 -27.61 -12.16
C TYR A 338 6.01 -29.01 -11.74
N ARG A 339 5.06 -29.85 -11.31
CA ARG A 339 5.32 -31.27 -11.00
C ARG A 339 5.75 -32.09 -12.22
N GLN A 340 5.18 -31.85 -13.41
CA GLN A 340 5.56 -32.55 -14.64
C GLN A 340 6.95 -32.14 -15.15
N GLY A 341 7.39 -30.91 -14.88
CA GLY A 341 8.75 -30.45 -15.17
C GLY A 341 9.85 -31.21 -14.39
N LEU A 342 9.50 -31.88 -13.28
CA LEU A 342 10.41 -32.73 -12.50
C LEU A 342 10.58 -34.14 -13.10
N ALA A 343 9.62 -34.62 -13.91
CA ALA A 343 9.65 -35.98 -14.45
C ALA A 343 10.51 -36.14 -15.72
N VAL A 344 10.95 -35.05 -16.34
CA VAL A 344 11.70 -35.06 -17.62
C VAL A 344 13.22 -34.95 -17.41
N ASN A 345 13.68 -34.74 -16.18
CA ASN A 345 15.11 -34.53 -15.86
C ASN A 345 15.78 -35.71 -15.11
N ASN A 346 15.24 -36.93 -15.19
CA ASN A 346 15.86 -38.14 -14.64
C ASN A 346 16.52 -38.98 -15.72
#